data_AF-A0A497NKQ2-F1
#
_entry.id   AF-A0A497NKQ2-F1
#
_cell.length_a   1.000
_cell.length_b   1.000
_cell.length_c   1.000
_cell.angle_alpha   90.00
_cell.angle_beta   90.00
_cell.angle_gamma   90.00
#
_symmetry.space_group_name_H-M   'P 1'
#
loop_
_entity.id
_entity.type
_entity.pdbx_description
1 polymer ?
#
loop_
_entity_poly.entity_id
_entity_poly.type
_entity_poly.pdbx_seq_one_letter_code
_entity_poly.pdbx_strand_id
1 'polypeptide(L)'
;MNELIIPLLIVIFGIISLEMGMATPILEIIAGLIWENAFHLSDVPWMDFMANFGILGLMFFAGLEVDKDILRRNAGKGTVLGLVSYLAPFTIISSTSFLLLPCELETAALIGISLSTTSVALVYPVLKNLKLLDCEIGQVIFAGSIVVDALSMISLTIVFGSITYWTIIFFILTILFIYHAPRVGRLLFKRYRGNLAEIELKFLFLIMISLTFFSDRIG
;
A
#
# COMPACT_ATOMS: atom_id res chain seq x y z
N MET A 1 1.54 1.79 29.81
CA MET A 1 1.56 0.32 29.64
C MET A 1 1.21 -0.08 28.22
N ASN A 2 0.22 0.57 27.59
CA ASN A 2 -0.22 0.29 26.21
C ASN A 2 0.92 0.33 25.19
N GLU A 3 1.89 1.24 25.37
CA GLU A 3 3.09 1.36 24.52
C GLU A 3 3.91 0.06 24.39
N LEU A 4 3.83 -0.84 25.38
CA LEU A 4 4.55 -2.12 25.37
C LEU A 4 3.62 -3.31 25.07
N ILE A 5 2.36 -3.22 25.50
CA ILE A 5 1.36 -4.26 25.29
C ILE A 5 1.01 -4.39 23.80
N ILE A 6 0.82 -3.27 23.10
CA ILE A 6 0.42 -3.28 21.69
C ILE A 6 1.49 -3.96 20.81
N PRO A 7 2.79 -3.59 20.85
CA PRO A 7 3.82 -4.31 20.11
C PRO A 7 3.93 -5.79 20.48
N LEU A 8 3.76 -6.12 21.76
CA LEU A 8 3.80 -7.51 22.22
C LEU A 8 2.67 -8.34 21.61
N LEU A 9 1.45 -7.78 21.57
CA LEU A 9 0.30 -8.42 20.93
C LEU A 9 0.53 -8.61 19.43
N ILE A 10 1.04 -7.60 18.73
CA ILE A 10 1.37 -7.69 17.30
C ILE A 10 2.33 -8.87 17.06
N VAL A 11 3.42 -8.98 17.85
CA VAL A 11 4.39 -10.06 17.70
C VAL A 11 3.77 -11.43 18.00
N ILE A 12 3.03 -11.56 19.11
CA ILE A 12 2.42 -12.84 19.51
C ILE A 12 1.43 -13.33 18.45
N PHE A 13 0.51 -12.46 18.01
CA PHE A 13 -0.50 -12.84 17.02
C PHE A 13 0.07 -12.99 15.61
N GLY A 14 1.12 -12.24 15.27
CA GLY A 14 1.89 -12.46 14.05
C GLY A 14 2.51 -13.87 14.00
N ILE A 15 3.13 -14.32 15.09
CA ILE A 15 3.69 -15.68 15.20
C ILE A 15 2.58 -16.74 15.08
N ILE A 16 1.48 -16.57 15.83
CA ILE A 16 0.33 -17.49 15.77
C ILE A 16 -0.22 -17.58 14.34
N SER A 17 -0.30 -16.44 13.63
CA SER A 17 -0.80 -16.40 12.26
C SER A 17 0.07 -17.20 11.29
N LEU A 18 1.40 -17.07 11.43
CA LEU A 18 2.36 -17.82 10.64
C LEU A 18 2.24 -19.32 10.90
N GLU A 19 2.09 -19.75 12.15
CA GLU A 19 1.91 -21.15 12.53
C GLU A 19 0.60 -21.74 11.95
N MET A 20 -0.46 -20.92 11.87
CA MET A 20 -1.73 -21.30 11.26
C MET A 20 -1.73 -21.24 9.72
N GLY A 21 -0.66 -20.74 9.09
CA GLY A 21 -0.59 -20.55 7.65
C GLY A 21 -1.53 -19.45 7.12
N MET A 22 -1.92 -18.50 7.96
CA MET A 22 -2.78 -17.37 7.59
C MET A 22 -1.94 -16.12 7.28
N ALA A 23 -2.56 -15.13 6.64
CA ALA A 23 -1.93 -13.82 6.48
C ALA A 23 -1.87 -13.11 7.84
N THR A 24 -0.68 -12.66 8.24
CA THR A 24 -0.43 -12.03 9.55
C THR A 24 -1.40 -10.90 9.93
N PRO A 25 -1.80 -9.99 9.02
CA PRO A 25 -2.69 -8.89 9.40
C PRO A 25 -4.07 -9.36 9.87
N ILE A 26 -4.53 -10.54 9.45
CA ILE A 26 -5.86 -11.05 9.82
C ILE A 26 -5.94 -11.23 11.33
N LEU A 27 -4.95 -11.90 11.92
CA LEU A 27 -4.94 -12.13 13.36
C LEU A 27 -4.53 -10.88 14.14
N GLU A 28 -3.65 -10.04 13.60
CA GLU A 28 -3.27 -8.76 14.22
C GLU A 28 -4.47 -7.81 14.36
N ILE A 29 -5.33 -7.71 13.33
CA ILE A 29 -6.56 -6.91 13.37
C ILE A 29 -7.55 -7.49 14.39
N ILE A 30 -7.75 -8.81 14.39
CA ILE A 30 -8.65 -9.47 15.36
C ILE A 30 -8.14 -9.25 16.80
N ALA A 31 -6.84 -9.37 17.02
CA ALA A 31 -6.22 -9.13 18.33
C ALA A 31 -6.42 -7.68 18.78
N GLY A 32 -6.20 -6.71 17.88
CA GLY A 32 -6.46 -5.30 18.13
C GLY A 32 -7.90 -5.07 18.57
N LEU A 33 -8.87 -5.58 17.82
CA LEU A 33 -10.30 -5.40 18.09
C LEU A 33 -10.73 -6.04 19.43
N ILE A 34 -10.25 -7.23 19.75
CA ILE A 34 -10.56 -7.90 21.03
C ILE A 34 -9.97 -7.11 22.19
N TRP A 35 -8.71 -6.67 22.08
CA TRP A 35 -8.00 -6.07 23.20
C TRP A 35 -8.40 -4.61 23.44
N GLU A 36 -8.71 -3.87 22.37
CA GLU A 36 -9.32 -2.55 22.47
C GLU A 36 -10.64 -2.62 23.25
N ASN A 37 -11.55 -3.53 22.87
CA ASN A 37 -12.85 -3.67 23.54
C ASN A 37 -12.72 -4.16 24.99
N ALA A 38 -11.80 -5.11 25.26
CA ALA A 38 -11.62 -5.66 26.60
C ALA A 38 -10.89 -4.71 27.57
N PHE A 39 -9.88 -3.96 27.10
CA PHE A 39 -8.97 -3.20 27.96
C PHE A 39 -8.95 -1.70 27.71
N HIS A 40 -9.75 -1.20 26.75
CA HIS A 40 -9.81 0.22 26.36
C HIS A 40 -8.42 0.80 26.14
N LEU A 41 -7.64 0.11 25.30
CA LEU A 41 -6.31 0.56 24.92
C LEU A 41 -6.41 1.97 24.32
N SER A 42 -5.74 2.92 24.97
CA SER A 42 -5.61 4.29 24.49
C SER A 42 -4.62 4.36 23.33
N ASP A 43 -4.88 5.27 22.40
CA ASP A 43 -4.00 5.55 21.26
C ASP A 43 -2.57 5.87 21.70
N VAL A 44 -1.61 5.37 20.94
CA VAL A 44 -0.18 5.58 21.16
C VAL A 44 0.35 6.40 19.97
N PRO A 45 0.52 7.72 20.10
CA PRO A 45 0.74 8.60 18.94
C PRO A 45 1.99 8.26 18.10
N TRP A 46 3.04 7.72 18.72
CA TRP A 46 4.23 7.31 17.98
C TRP A 46 4.02 6.02 17.16
N MET A 47 2.99 5.24 17.48
CA MET A 47 2.65 4.00 16.77
C MET A 47 2.15 4.30 15.37
N ASP A 48 1.37 5.37 15.19
CA ASP A 48 0.88 5.80 13.86
C ASP A 48 2.05 6.15 12.94
N PHE A 49 3.03 6.88 13.48
CA PHE A 49 4.26 7.17 12.76
C PHE A 49 5.01 5.89 12.38
N MET A 50 5.14 4.94 13.31
CA MET A 50 5.82 3.65 13.03
C MET A 50 5.06 2.78 12.04
N ALA A 51 3.72 2.76 12.10
CA ALA A 51 2.87 2.03 11.16
C ALA A 51 3.00 2.61 9.75
N ASN A 52 2.88 3.93 9.60
CA ASN A 52 3.06 4.63 8.33
C ASN A 52 4.47 4.40 7.77
N PHE A 53 5.49 4.53 8.62
CA PHE A 53 6.87 4.26 8.23
C PHE A 53 7.07 2.81 7.78
N GLY A 54 6.52 1.85 8.52
CA GLY A 54 6.58 0.42 8.22
C GLY A 54 5.90 0.06 6.89
N ILE A 55 4.69 0.56 6.64
CA ILE A 55 3.95 0.32 5.40
C ILE A 55 4.71 0.88 4.19
N LEU A 56 5.15 2.14 4.28
CA LEU A 56 5.95 2.75 3.21
C LEU A 56 7.24 1.97 2.97
N GLY A 57 7.89 1.49 4.05
CA GLY A 57 9.11 0.70 3.98
C GLY A 57 8.90 -0.64 3.27
N LEU A 58 7.85 -1.36 3.63
CA LEU A 58 7.47 -2.64 3.01
C LEU A 58 7.16 -2.47 1.52
N MET A 59 6.35 -1.47 1.15
CA MET A 59 6.03 -1.18 -0.26
C MET A 59 7.28 -0.79 -1.05
N PHE A 60 8.20 -0.07 -0.41
CA PHE A 60 9.46 0.30 -1.03
C PHE A 60 10.36 -0.93 -1.27
N PHE A 61 10.56 -1.79 -0.27
CA PHE A 61 11.32 -3.04 -0.42
C PHE A 61 10.70 -3.95 -1.47
N ALA A 62 9.37 -4.03 -1.51
CA ALA A 62 8.65 -4.76 -2.55
C ALA A 62 9.01 -4.24 -3.95
N GLY A 63 9.10 -2.92 -4.13
CA GLY A 63 9.52 -2.30 -5.38
C GLY A 63 10.99 -2.55 -5.75
N LEU A 64 11.88 -2.75 -4.77
CA LEU A 64 13.30 -3.06 -5.02
C LEU A 64 13.53 -4.49 -5.48
N GLU A 65 12.81 -5.46 -4.91
CA GLU A 65 12.97 -6.88 -5.25
C GLU A 65 12.34 -7.27 -6.60
N VAL A 66 11.57 -6.37 -7.20
CA VAL A 66 10.88 -6.64 -8.46
C VAL A 66 11.80 -6.41 -9.66
N ASP A 67 11.94 -7.45 -10.49
CA ASP A 67 12.66 -7.36 -11.77
C ASP A 67 11.92 -6.40 -12.74
N LYS A 68 12.55 -5.26 -13.01
CA LYS A 68 11.98 -4.20 -13.86
C LYS A 68 11.80 -4.63 -15.31
N ASP A 69 12.65 -5.51 -15.83
CA ASP A 69 12.58 -5.96 -17.23
C ASP A 69 11.42 -6.94 -17.42
N ILE A 70 11.23 -7.86 -16.47
CA ILE A 70 10.10 -8.80 -16.46
C ILE A 70 8.79 -8.04 -16.21
N LEU A 71 8.78 -7.11 -15.25
CA LEU A 71 7.62 -6.26 -14.97
C LEU A 71 7.20 -5.46 -16.20
N ARG A 72 8.17 -4.83 -16.90
CA ARG A 72 7.88 -4.02 -18.09
C ARG A 72 7.33 -4.84 -19.25
N ARG A 73 7.83 -6.07 -19.44
CA ARG A 73 7.30 -7.00 -20.46
C ARG A 73 5.86 -7.41 -20.15
N ASN A 74 5.52 -7.54 -18.86
CA ASN A 74 4.22 -8.00 -18.40
C ASN A 74 3.26 -6.88 -17.99
N ALA A 75 3.69 -5.62 -18.05
CA ALA A 75 2.91 -4.47 -17.60
C ALA A 75 1.54 -4.38 -18.31
N GLY A 76 1.46 -4.73 -19.59
CA GLY A 76 0.19 -4.77 -20.32
C GLY A 76 -0.78 -5.81 -19.74
N LYS A 77 -0.29 -7.05 -19.49
CA LYS A 77 -1.09 -8.12 -18.88
C LYS A 77 -1.49 -7.75 -17.45
N GLY A 78 -0.57 -7.20 -16.66
CA GLY A 78 -0.84 -6.72 -15.31
C GLY A 78 -1.86 -5.59 -15.29
N THR A 79 -1.80 -4.65 -16.24
CA THR A 79 -2.77 -3.55 -16.34
C THR A 79 -4.18 -4.06 -16.65
N VAL A 80 -4.31 -5.00 -17.59
CA VAL A 80 -5.60 -5.63 -17.89
C VAL A 80 -6.12 -6.38 -16.68
N LEU A 81 -5.25 -7.16 -16.01
CA LEU A 81 -5.62 -7.86 -14.78
C LEU A 81 -6.12 -6.88 -13.72
N GLY A 82 -5.35 -5.83 -13.42
CA GLY A 82 -5.69 -4.82 -12.40
C GLY A 82 -6.98 -4.06 -12.71
N LEU A 83 -7.20 -3.68 -13.96
CA LEU A 83 -8.45 -3.03 -14.39
C LEU A 83 -9.65 -3.95 -14.18
N VAL A 84 -9.58 -5.20 -14.65
CA VAL A 84 -10.68 -6.14 -14.54
C VAL A 84 -10.91 -6.54 -13.08
N SER A 85 -9.83 -6.80 -12.32
CA SER A 85 -9.91 -7.21 -10.92
C SER A 85 -10.40 -6.10 -10.00
N TYR A 86 -10.31 -4.84 -10.40
CA TYR A 86 -10.88 -3.72 -9.65
C TYR A 86 -12.28 -3.34 -10.12
N LEU A 87 -12.45 -3.06 -11.42
CA LEU A 87 -13.70 -2.50 -11.95
C LEU A 87 -14.87 -3.49 -11.88
N ALA A 88 -14.62 -4.78 -12.11
CA ALA A 88 -15.67 -5.79 -12.03
C ALA A 88 -16.25 -5.89 -10.60
N PRO A 89 -15.46 -6.16 -9.53
CA PRO A 89 -16.01 -6.16 -8.19
C PRO A 89 -16.49 -4.78 -7.75
N PHE A 90 -15.83 -3.68 -8.12
CA PHE A 90 -16.25 -2.33 -7.71
C PHE A 90 -17.68 -2.03 -8.19
N THR A 91 -17.95 -2.29 -9.47
CA THR A 91 -19.27 -2.03 -10.06
C THR A 91 -20.34 -2.95 -9.48
N ILE A 92 -20.03 -4.24 -9.31
CA ILE A 92 -20.96 -5.22 -8.75
C ILE A 92 -21.28 -4.85 -7.29
N ILE A 93 -20.26 -4.67 -6.46
CA ILE A 93 -20.40 -4.42 -5.02
C ILE A 93 -21.05 -3.06 -4.76
N SER A 94 -20.66 -2.00 -5.48
CA SER A 94 -21.29 -0.69 -5.31
C SER A 94 -22.77 -0.73 -5.71
N SER A 95 -23.09 -1.37 -6.83
CA SER A 95 -24.47 -1.47 -7.29
C SER A 95 -25.34 -2.31 -6.35
N THR A 96 -24.83 -3.47 -5.91
CA THR A 96 -25.57 -4.30 -4.96
C THR A 96 -25.72 -3.62 -3.60
N SER A 97 -24.68 -2.91 -3.13
CA SER A 97 -24.75 -2.17 -1.88
C SER A 97 -25.79 -1.05 -1.95
N PHE A 98 -25.82 -0.28 -3.04
CA PHE A 98 -26.82 0.78 -3.24
C PHE A 98 -28.25 0.24 -3.35
N LEU A 99 -28.44 -0.96 -3.90
CA LEU A 99 -29.76 -1.58 -4.05
C LEU A 99 -30.25 -2.27 -2.77
N LEU A 100 -29.35 -2.89 -2.01
CA LEU A 100 -29.70 -3.71 -0.84
C LEU A 100 -29.64 -2.94 0.48
N LEU A 101 -28.75 -1.95 0.58
CA LEU A 101 -28.63 -1.11 1.77
C LEU A 101 -29.31 0.24 1.51
N PRO A 102 -30.08 0.78 2.48
CA PRO A 102 -30.62 2.12 2.40
C PRO A 102 -29.51 3.15 2.67
N CYS A 103 -28.52 3.23 1.78
CA CYS A 103 -27.36 4.11 1.89
C CYS A 103 -27.23 5.04 0.67
N GLU A 104 -26.50 6.12 0.86
CA GLU A 104 -26.22 7.08 -0.20
C GLU A 104 -25.22 6.51 -1.22
N LEU A 105 -25.21 7.10 -2.42
CA LEU A 105 -24.34 6.66 -3.52
C LEU A 105 -22.85 6.71 -3.12
N GLU A 106 -22.44 7.74 -2.37
CA GLU A 106 -21.07 7.88 -1.86
C GLU A 106 -20.71 6.73 -0.92
N THR A 107 -21.62 6.34 -0.01
CA THR A 107 -21.39 5.23 0.93
C THR A 107 -21.32 3.89 0.18
N ALA A 108 -22.21 3.67 -0.79
CA ALA A 108 -22.17 2.47 -1.62
C ALA A 108 -20.87 2.37 -2.43
N ALA A 109 -20.41 3.50 -2.99
CA ALA A 109 -19.13 3.59 -3.69
C ALA A 109 -17.94 3.33 -2.75
N LEU A 110 -17.95 3.85 -1.52
CA LEU A 110 -16.93 3.56 -0.51
C LEU A 110 -16.84 2.07 -0.19
N ILE A 111 -17.98 1.39 -0.02
CA ILE A 111 -18.04 -0.07 0.21
C ILE A 111 -17.43 -0.80 -0.98
N GLY A 112 -17.81 -0.41 -2.20
CA GLY A 112 -17.25 -0.95 -3.42
C GLY A 112 -15.74 -0.78 -3.53
N ILE A 113 -15.23 0.44 -3.30
CA ILE A 113 -13.78 0.72 -3.35
C ILE A 113 -13.05 -0.13 -2.31
N SER A 114 -13.56 -0.15 -1.07
CA SER A 114 -12.93 -0.86 0.06
C SER A 114 -12.82 -2.36 -0.18
N LEU A 115 -13.87 -2.98 -0.74
CA LEU A 115 -13.89 -4.42 -0.99
C LEU A 115 -13.24 -4.85 -2.31
N SER A 116 -12.96 -3.90 -3.21
CA SER A 116 -12.36 -4.18 -4.52
C SER A 116 -10.86 -3.88 -4.56
N THR A 117 -10.34 -3.14 -3.57
CA THR A 117 -8.92 -2.82 -3.53
C THR A 117 -8.10 -4.03 -3.10
N THR A 118 -6.87 -4.12 -3.60
CA THR A 118 -5.92 -5.20 -3.30
C THR A 118 -4.62 -4.59 -2.81
N SER A 119 -4.15 -4.98 -1.62
CA SER A 119 -2.94 -4.38 -1.04
C SER A 119 -1.65 -4.98 -1.57
N VAL A 120 -0.81 -4.17 -2.23
CA VAL A 120 0.56 -4.54 -2.63
C VAL A 120 1.38 -5.01 -1.42
N ALA A 121 1.22 -4.36 -0.27
CA ALA A 121 1.95 -4.68 0.97
C ALA A 121 1.68 -6.10 1.48
N LEU A 122 0.53 -6.69 1.15
CA LEU A 122 0.17 -8.07 1.52
C LEU A 122 0.43 -9.07 0.39
N VAL A 123 0.22 -8.66 -0.85
CA VAL A 123 0.48 -9.51 -2.02
C VAL A 123 1.96 -9.85 -2.13
N TYR A 124 2.86 -8.88 -1.91
CA TYR A 124 4.29 -9.08 -2.06
C TYR A 124 4.86 -10.16 -1.12
N PRO A 125 4.64 -10.13 0.21
CA PRO A 125 5.13 -11.19 1.11
C PRO A 125 4.56 -12.57 0.76
N VAL A 126 3.30 -12.63 0.33
CA VAL A 126 2.67 -13.88 -0.10
C VAL A 126 3.34 -14.43 -1.37
N LEU A 127 3.55 -13.61 -2.39
CA LEU A 127 4.27 -14.01 -3.60
C LEU A 127 5.71 -14.43 -3.30
N LYS A 128 6.37 -13.75 -2.35
CA LYS A 128 7.72 -14.10 -1.88
C LYS A 128 7.75 -15.47 -1.21
N ASN A 129 6.83 -15.72 -0.28
CA ASN A 129 6.72 -16.99 0.43
C ASN A 129 6.42 -18.15 -0.52
N LEU A 130 5.61 -17.90 -1.56
CA LEU A 130 5.31 -18.86 -2.61
C LEU A 130 6.40 -18.98 -3.68
N LYS A 131 7.49 -18.19 -3.61
CA LYS A 131 8.58 -18.12 -4.60
C LYS A 131 8.11 -17.80 -6.02
N LEU A 132 7.09 -16.95 -6.15
CA LEU A 132 6.48 -16.56 -7.43
C LEU A 132 7.00 -15.22 -7.97
N LEU A 133 7.81 -14.48 -7.20
CA LEU A 133 8.28 -13.14 -7.58
C LEU A 133 9.12 -13.12 -8.88
N ASP A 134 9.82 -14.20 -9.20
CA ASP A 134 10.65 -14.29 -10.41
C ASP A 134 9.90 -14.89 -11.61
N CYS A 135 8.65 -15.30 -11.43
CA CYS A 135 7.83 -15.90 -12.47
C CYS A 135 6.92 -14.88 -13.14
N GLU A 136 6.57 -15.13 -14.41
CA GLU A 136 5.68 -14.28 -15.19
C GLU A 136 4.33 -14.04 -14.47
N ILE A 137 3.75 -15.10 -13.91
CA ILE A 137 2.46 -15.03 -13.21
C ILE A 137 2.55 -14.12 -11.98
N GLY A 138 3.57 -14.28 -11.13
CA GLY A 138 3.73 -13.45 -9.94
C GLY A 138 3.99 -11.99 -10.28
N GLN A 139 4.76 -11.72 -11.34
CA GLN A 139 5.00 -10.38 -11.85
C GLN A 139 3.73 -9.73 -12.42
N VAL A 140 2.87 -10.49 -13.11
CA VAL A 140 1.56 -10.01 -13.58
C VAL A 140 0.64 -9.68 -12.40
N ILE A 141 0.58 -10.53 -11.38
CA ILE A 141 -0.21 -10.30 -10.16
C ILE A 141 0.30 -9.05 -9.43
N PHE A 142 1.62 -8.91 -9.25
CA PHE A 142 2.23 -7.75 -8.62
C PHE A 142 1.96 -6.46 -9.38
N ALA A 143 2.16 -6.46 -10.71
CA ALA A 143 1.80 -5.33 -11.57
C ALA A 143 0.31 -4.97 -11.47
N GLY A 144 -0.56 -5.97 -11.46
CA GLY A 144 -2.00 -5.81 -11.29
C GLY A 144 -2.33 -5.12 -9.97
N SER A 145 -1.74 -5.56 -8.86
CA SER A 145 -1.98 -4.94 -7.55
C SER A 145 -1.58 -3.45 -7.50
N ILE A 146 -0.48 -3.05 -8.15
CA ILE A 146 -0.10 -1.64 -8.26
C ILE A 146 -1.16 -0.83 -9.03
N VAL A 147 -1.71 -1.42 -10.11
CA VAL A 147 -2.76 -0.77 -10.90
C VAL A 147 -4.05 -0.66 -10.10
N VAL A 148 -4.42 -1.69 -9.32
CA VAL A 148 -5.58 -1.64 -8.42
C VAL A 148 -5.43 -0.54 -7.37
N ASP A 149 -4.26 -0.44 -6.71
CA ASP A 149 -3.99 0.61 -5.73
C ASP A 149 -4.17 2.01 -6.35
N ALA A 150 -3.62 2.24 -7.54
CA ALA A 150 -3.77 3.51 -8.26
C ALA A 150 -5.23 3.80 -8.63
N LEU A 151 -5.97 2.82 -9.14
CA LEU A 151 -7.38 2.96 -9.47
C LEU A 151 -8.23 3.28 -8.24
N SER A 152 -7.95 2.63 -7.11
CA SER A 152 -8.68 2.84 -5.86
C SER A 152 -8.45 4.26 -5.32
N MET A 153 -7.21 4.77 -5.34
CA MET A 153 -6.91 6.15 -4.95
C MET A 153 -7.59 7.17 -5.88
N ILE A 154 -7.60 6.92 -7.19
CA ILE A 154 -8.31 7.76 -8.16
C ILE A 154 -9.82 7.74 -7.89
N SER A 155 -10.42 6.57 -7.66
CA SER A 155 -11.83 6.46 -7.31
C SER A 155 -12.17 7.19 -6.02
N LEU A 156 -11.35 7.06 -4.97
CA LEU A 156 -11.53 7.78 -3.72
C LEU A 156 -11.50 9.29 -3.95
N THR A 157 -10.56 9.76 -4.76
CA THR A 157 -10.42 11.18 -5.11
C THR A 157 -11.61 11.69 -5.92
N ILE A 158 -12.19 10.87 -6.81
CA ILE A 158 -13.36 11.26 -7.62
C ILE A 158 -14.63 11.31 -6.77
N VAL A 159 -14.80 10.35 -5.85
CA VAL A 159 -16.03 10.23 -5.03
C VAL A 159 -16.01 11.21 -3.87
N PHE A 160 -14.88 11.34 -3.17
CA PHE A 160 -14.76 12.11 -1.92
C PHE A 160 -13.86 13.34 -2.04
N GLY A 161 -12.98 13.36 -3.03
CA GLY A 161 -12.04 14.47 -3.21
C GLY A 161 -12.70 15.67 -3.86
N SER A 162 -12.42 16.86 -3.33
CA SER A 162 -12.71 18.10 -4.04
C SER A 162 -11.65 18.32 -5.13
N ILE A 163 -11.98 18.07 -6.40
CA ILE A 163 -11.07 18.33 -7.53
C ILE A 163 -10.77 19.83 -7.59
N THR A 164 -9.65 20.22 -6.99
CA THR A 164 -9.20 21.60 -6.86
C THR A 164 -7.90 21.77 -7.64
N TYR A 165 -7.48 23.02 -7.87
CA TYR A 165 -6.16 23.31 -8.43
C TYR A 165 -5.02 22.59 -7.69
N TRP A 166 -5.13 22.44 -6.36
CA TRP A 166 -4.17 21.69 -5.54
C TRP A 166 -4.09 20.20 -5.89
N THR A 167 -5.23 19.54 -6.15
CA THR A 167 -5.28 18.13 -6.57
C THR A 167 -4.53 17.93 -7.90
N ILE A 168 -4.75 18.84 -8.86
CA ILE A 168 -4.07 18.79 -10.16
C ILE A 168 -2.57 19.01 -9.99
N ILE A 169 -2.17 20.00 -9.19
CA ILE A 169 -0.75 20.28 -8.87
C ILE A 169 -0.10 19.05 -8.21
N PHE A 170 -0.78 18.42 -7.26
CA PHE A 170 -0.29 17.22 -6.58
C PHE A 170 -0.07 16.05 -7.56
N PHE A 171 -1.01 15.79 -8.46
CA PHE A 171 -0.85 14.77 -9.50
C PHE A 171 0.35 15.06 -10.40
N ILE A 172 0.50 16.31 -10.85
CA ILE A 172 1.64 16.74 -11.68
C ILE A 172 2.95 16.55 -10.93
N LEU A 173 3.01 16.96 -9.64
CA LEU A 173 4.20 16.83 -8.81
C LEU A 173 4.57 15.37 -8.59
N THR A 174 3.60 14.49 -8.36
CA THR A 174 3.81 13.04 -8.22
C THR A 174 4.36 12.43 -9.49
N ILE A 175 3.81 12.77 -10.66
CA ILE A 175 4.34 12.30 -11.95
C ILE A 175 5.77 12.80 -12.18
N LEU A 176 6.03 14.08 -11.88
CA LEU A 176 7.36 14.67 -11.96
C LEU A 176 8.35 13.95 -11.04
N PHE A 177 7.93 13.66 -9.81
CA PHE A 177 8.72 12.93 -8.83
C PHE A 177 9.06 11.53 -9.33
N ILE A 178 8.08 10.75 -9.80
CA ILE A 178 8.28 9.41 -10.37
C ILE A 178 9.27 9.45 -11.55
N TYR A 179 9.23 10.50 -12.37
CA TYR A 179 10.12 10.66 -13.52
C TYR A 179 11.55 11.10 -13.13
N HIS A 180 11.69 11.99 -12.15
CA HIS A 180 12.99 12.54 -11.74
C HIS A 180 13.72 11.69 -10.71
N ALA A 181 13.03 11.03 -9.78
CA ALA A 181 13.64 10.23 -8.71
C ALA A 181 14.63 9.17 -9.24
N PRO A 182 14.36 8.41 -10.31
CA PRO A 182 15.31 7.44 -10.87
C PRO A 182 16.56 8.09 -11.49
N ARG A 183 16.47 9.35 -11.94
CA ARG A 183 17.63 10.08 -12.47
C ARG A 183 18.53 10.58 -11.35
N VAL A 184 17.92 11.18 -10.32
CA VAL A 184 18.64 11.68 -9.14
C VAL A 184 19.33 10.51 -8.43
N GLY A 185 18.61 9.41 -8.21
CA GLY A 185 19.18 8.19 -7.62
C GLY A 185 20.38 7.66 -8.40
N ARG A 186 20.26 7.48 -9.73
CA ARG A 186 21.40 7.03 -10.57
C ARG A 186 22.62 7.95 -10.48
N LEU A 187 22.41 9.26 -10.39
CA LEU A 187 23.50 10.24 -10.33
C LEU A 187 24.23 10.18 -8.97
N LEU A 188 23.47 10.04 -7.88
CA LEU A 188 24.00 9.87 -6.53
C LEU A 188 24.73 8.52 -6.38
N PHE A 189 24.11 7.41 -6.81
CA PHE A 189 24.69 6.07 -6.67
C PHE A 189 25.95 5.86 -7.50
N LYS A 190 26.04 6.50 -8.67
CA LYS A 190 27.27 6.47 -9.50
C LYS A 190 28.44 7.17 -8.81
N ARG A 191 28.18 8.21 -8.02
CA ARG A 191 29.22 9.02 -7.35
C ARG A 191 29.75 8.39 -6.06
N TYR A 192 28.94 7.57 -5.37
CA TYR A 192 29.27 7.02 -4.05
C TYR A 192 29.30 5.48 -3.99
N ARG A 193 29.90 4.85 -5.01
CA ARG A 193 29.99 3.39 -5.19
C ARG A 193 30.61 2.58 -4.04
N GLY A 194 31.31 3.21 -3.09
CA GLY A 194 32.01 2.53 -1.99
C GLY A 194 31.23 2.41 -0.67
N ASN A 195 30.12 3.13 -0.51
CA ASN A 195 29.29 3.10 0.71
C ASN A 195 27.79 3.06 0.36
N LEU A 196 27.47 2.21 -0.62
CA LEU A 196 26.19 2.19 -1.34
C LEU A 196 24.99 2.00 -0.42
N ALA A 197 25.06 1.05 0.51
CA ALA A 197 23.94 0.75 1.41
C ALA A 197 23.58 1.94 2.32
N GLU A 198 24.57 2.69 2.82
CA GLU A 198 24.33 3.79 3.76
C GLU A 198 23.72 5.01 3.07
N ILE A 199 24.21 5.37 1.88
CA ILE A 199 23.70 6.52 1.11
C ILE A 199 22.35 6.19 0.47
N GLU A 200 22.15 4.96 0.03
CA GLU A 200 20.86 4.48 -0.45
C GLU A 200 19.82 4.55 0.66
N LEU A 201 20.07 3.98 1.85
CA LEU A 201 19.15 4.11 2.98
C LEU A 201 18.86 5.57 3.33
N LYS A 202 19.87 6.44 3.45
CA LYS A 202 19.64 7.87 3.78
C LYS A 202 18.79 8.59 2.74
N PHE A 203 19.03 8.32 1.45
CA PHE A 203 18.23 8.91 0.37
C PHE A 203 16.79 8.41 0.39
N LEU A 204 16.59 7.13 0.71
CA LEU A 204 15.27 6.52 0.83
C LEU A 204 14.48 7.05 2.02
N PHE A 205 15.11 7.13 3.20
CA PHE A 205 14.52 7.77 4.37
C PHE A 205 14.11 9.21 4.06
N LEU A 206 14.96 9.97 3.37
CA LEU A 206 14.64 11.34 2.97
C LEU A 206 13.40 11.39 2.06
N ILE A 207 13.30 10.49 1.08
CA ILE A 207 12.11 10.39 0.21
C ILE A 207 10.87 10.05 1.04
N MET A 208 10.92 9.01 1.86
CA MET A 208 9.78 8.55 2.65
C MET A 208 9.29 9.65 3.60
N ILE A 209 10.20 10.27 4.36
CA ILE A 209 9.87 11.36 5.28
C ILE A 209 9.32 12.56 4.51
N SER A 210 9.90 12.90 3.36
CA SER A 210 9.39 13.98 2.53
C SER A 210 7.96 13.71 2.05
N LEU A 211 7.66 12.49 1.59
CA LEU A 211 6.33 12.12 1.12
C LEU A 211 5.30 12.18 2.26
N THR A 212 5.61 11.63 3.43
CA THR A 212 4.74 11.72 4.62
C THR A 212 4.48 13.18 5.00
N PHE A 213 5.53 14.01 5.05
CA PHE A 213 5.40 15.42 5.38
C PHE A 213 4.52 16.21 4.40
N PHE A 214 4.65 15.93 3.10
CA PHE A 214 3.79 16.57 2.09
C PHE A 214 2.35 16.05 2.14
N SER A 215 2.14 14.76 2.41
CA SER A 215 0.82 14.17 2.59
C SER A 215 0.05 14.87 3.72
N ASP A 216 0.65 15.00 4.90
CA ASP A 216 -0.01 15.61 6.07
C ASP A 216 -0.38 17.09 5.86
N ARG A 217 0.30 17.78 4.94
CA ARG A 217 0.04 19.20 4.65
C ARG A 217 -0.92 19.46 3.50
N ILE A 218 -1.02 18.53 2.56
CA ILE A 218 -1.86 18.70 1.36
C ILE A 218 -3.29 18.18 1.62
N GLY A 219 -3.48 17.39 2.68
CA GLY A 219 -4.78 16.82 3.06
C GLY A 219 -4.91 15.40 2.56
#